data_AF-A0A4Q5PJ49-F1
#
_entry.id   AF-A0A4Q5PJ49-F1
#
_cell.length_a   1.000
_cell.length_b   1.000
_cell.length_c   1.000
_cell.angle_alpha   90.00
_cell.angle_beta   90.00
_cell.angle_gamma   90.00
#
_symmetry.space_group_name_H-M   'P 1'
#
loop_
_entity.id
_entity.type
_entity.pdbx_description
1 polymer ?
#
loop_
_entity_poly.entity_id
_entity_poly.type
_entity_poly.pdbx_seq_one_letter_code
_entity_poly.pdbx_strand_id
1 'polypeptide(L)'
;MSRMPSYTGPVSDHFDGKVFFDPDGVPPKSLGEVLRWQFGGGRKREVWPDWVENEFADTPPAKVQSGVRLSYVGHASWLIQTAGINILFDPVWSERVSPVAFAGPKRHNAPGIAFEKLPKIDVVLVSHGHYDHLDIPTLSKLQAAFAPRVITPLGNDVTMTSSDPKIKAEAYDWQDRVDLGNGVAATLVPTRHWTARGLWDRNKCLWASFVLETPAGKLYIVGDSGYG
;
A
#
# COMPACT_ATOMS: atom_id res chain seq x y z
N MET A 1 -3.43 -28.65 4.79
CA MET A 1 -2.96 -27.29 5.14
C MET A 1 -2.54 -26.63 3.84
N SER A 2 -3.39 -25.77 3.26
CA SER A 2 -3.01 -25.01 2.06
C SER A 2 -1.87 -24.08 2.45
N ARG A 3 -0.67 -24.29 1.89
CA ARG A 3 0.42 -23.32 2.02
C ARG A 3 -0.08 -22.05 1.34
N MET A 4 -0.23 -20.95 2.10
CA MET A 4 -0.46 -19.66 1.46
C MET A 4 0.63 -19.45 0.41
N PRO A 5 0.27 -19.14 -0.84
CA PRO A 5 1.25 -18.96 -1.89
C PRO A 5 2.11 -17.76 -1.50
N SER A 6 3.40 -18.03 -1.27
CA SER A 6 4.39 -17.04 -0.86
C SER A 6 5.36 -16.81 -2.01
N TYR A 7 6.08 -15.69 -1.94
CA TYR A 7 7.20 -15.44 -2.84
C TYR A 7 8.15 -16.64 -2.88
N THR A 8 8.59 -17.00 -4.08
CA THR A 8 9.61 -18.02 -4.32
C THR A 8 10.64 -17.40 -5.25
N GLY A 9 11.86 -17.20 -4.75
CA GLY A 9 12.95 -16.58 -5.48
C GLY A 9 14.32 -16.92 -4.88
N PRO A 10 15.40 -16.44 -5.49
CA PRO A 10 16.76 -16.68 -4.99
C PRO A 10 16.97 -15.97 -3.66
N VAL A 11 17.85 -16.52 -2.83
CA VAL A 11 18.37 -15.84 -1.63
C VAL A 11 19.07 -14.55 -2.07
N SER A 12 18.85 -13.46 -1.33
CA SER A 12 19.45 -12.15 -1.55
C SER A 12 20.03 -11.58 -0.25
N ASP A 13 20.49 -10.33 -0.29
CA ASP A 13 20.94 -9.56 0.88
C ASP A 13 19.80 -9.15 1.82
N HIS A 14 18.54 -9.38 1.43
CA HIS A 14 17.34 -9.04 2.21
C HIS A 14 16.24 -10.12 2.12
N PHE A 15 16.55 -11.33 1.64
CA PHE A 15 15.67 -12.50 1.60
C PHE A 15 16.44 -13.80 1.88
N ASP A 16 16.03 -14.57 2.89
CA ASP A 16 16.76 -15.77 3.35
C ASP A 16 16.32 -17.09 2.66
N GLY A 17 15.48 -16.98 1.64
CA GLY A 17 14.82 -18.12 0.99
C GLY A 17 13.45 -18.48 1.58
N LYS A 18 13.04 -17.84 2.69
CA LYS A 18 11.74 -18.04 3.35
C LYS A 18 11.03 -16.74 3.69
N VAL A 19 11.76 -15.74 4.18
CA VAL A 19 11.23 -14.44 4.60
C VAL A 19 12.17 -13.31 4.20
N PHE A 20 11.58 -12.14 3.98
CA PHE A 20 12.30 -10.90 3.79
C PHE A 20 12.71 -10.29 5.13
N PHE A 21 13.80 -9.53 5.13
CA PHE A 21 14.31 -8.83 6.30
C PHE A 21 14.93 -7.49 5.90
N ASP A 22 14.87 -6.51 6.79
CA ASP A 22 15.56 -5.24 6.62
C ASP A 22 16.97 -5.37 7.25
N PRO A 23 18.06 -5.37 6.46
CA PRO A 23 19.41 -5.60 6.96
C PRO A 23 19.89 -4.49 7.90
N ASP A 24 19.39 -3.27 7.73
CA ASP A 24 19.72 -2.13 8.57
C ASP A 24 18.62 -1.84 9.61
N GLY A 25 17.57 -2.68 9.65
CA GLY A 25 16.37 -2.48 10.44
C GLY A 25 16.53 -2.95 11.88
N VAL A 26 15.68 -2.42 12.76
CA VAL A 26 15.57 -2.94 14.13
C VAL A 26 14.76 -4.24 14.07
N PRO A 27 15.25 -5.34 14.68
CA PRO A 27 14.49 -6.57 14.77
C PRO A 27 13.10 -6.32 15.36
N PRO A 28 12.06 -7.01 14.87
CA PRO A 28 10.73 -6.80 15.39
C PRO A 28 10.67 -7.10 16.89
N LYS A 29 9.88 -6.32 17.62
CA LYS A 29 9.64 -6.55 19.05
C LYS A 29 9.25 -8.01 19.30
N SER A 30 9.86 -8.61 20.31
CA SER A 30 9.53 -9.96 20.77
C SER A 30 8.06 -10.03 21.22
N LEU A 31 7.49 -11.24 21.22
CA LEU A 31 6.11 -11.46 21.73
C LEU A 31 5.92 -10.89 23.14
N GLY A 32 6.92 -11.05 24.02
CA GLY A 32 6.89 -10.50 25.38
C GLY A 32 6.87 -8.97 25.42
N GLU A 33 7.59 -8.30 24.53
CA GLU A 33 7.56 -6.85 24.39
C GLU A 33 6.26 -6.34 23.79
N VAL A 34 5.67 -7.07 22.84
CA VAL A 34 4.34 -6.75 22.28
C VAL A 34 3.27 -6.88 23.35
N LEU A 35 3.27 -7.98 24.13
CA LEU A 35 2.35 -8.17 25.24
C LEU A 35 2.52 -7.09 26.31
N ARG A 36 3.76 -6.77 26.69
CA ARG A 36 4.04 -5.69 27.64
C ARG A 36 3.59 -4.33 27.12
N TRP A 37 3.77 -4.05 25.84
CA TRP A 37 3.27 -2.82 25.22
C TRP A 37 1.74 -2.79 25.11
N GLN A 38 1.09 -3.93 24.88
CA GLN A 38 -0.36 -4.04 24.78
C GLN A 38 -1.07 -3.94 26.14
N PHE A 39 -0.48 -4.51 27.19
CA PHE A 39 -1.11 -4.64 28.51
C PHE A 39 -0.43 -3.83 29.63
N GLY A 40 0.73 -3.21 29.39
CA GLY A 40 1.55 -2.52 30.40
C GLY A 40 1.08 -1.12 30.82
N GLY A 41 -0.21 -0.79 30.66
CA GLY A 41 -0.83 0.35 31.33
C GLY A 41 -0.53 1.77 30.82
N GLY A 42 0.33 1.96 29.81
CA GLY A 42 0.67 3.29 29.28
C GLY A 42 -0.17 3.75 28.07
N ARG A 43 -1.06 2.91 27.55
CA ARG A 43 -1.80 3.17 26.31
C ARG A 43 -3.07 3.98 26.59
N LYS A 44 -2.96 5.30 26.56
CA LYS A 44 -4.13 6.16 26.33
C LYS A 44 -4.51 6.01 24.85
N ARG A 45 -5.39 5.05 24.56
CA ARG A 45 -6.04 5.01 23.24
C ARG A 45 -6.98 6.19 23.20
N GLU A 46 -6.79 7.07 22.23
CA GLU A 46 -7.79 8.11 22.04
C GLU A 46 -9.10 7.50 21.60
N VAL A 47 -10.18 8.06 22.16
CA VAL A 47 -11.54 7.69 21.78
C VAL A 47 -11.82 8.40 20.47
N TRP A 48 -11.84 7.64 19.39
CA TRP A 48 -12.25 8.15 18.10
C TRP A 48 -13.76 8.43 18.12
N PRO A 49 -14.22 9.54 17.52
CA PRO A 49 -15.65 9.74 17.29
C PRO A 49 -16.20 8.63 16.39
N ASP A 50 -17.48 8.29 16.54
CA ASP A 50 -18.11 7.25 15.71
C ASP A 50 -18.03 7.57 14.21
N TRP A 51 -18.15 8.86 13.86
CA TRP A 51 -18.02 9.37 12.51
C TRP A 51 -17.53 10.83 12.51
N VAL A 52 -16.73 11.19 11.50
CA VAL A 52 -16.29 12.55 11.18
C VAL A 52 -16.68 12.83 9.74
N GLU A 53 -17.48 13.88 9.55
CA GLU A 53 -17.89 14.28 8.21
C GLU A 53 -16.69 14.83 7.42
N ASN A 54 -16.58 14.45 6.15
CA ASN A 54 -15.49 14.89 5.29
C ASN A 54 -15.91 16.11 4.47
N GLU A 55 -15.68 17.29 5.01
CA GLU A 55 -16.03 18.57 4.36
C GLU A 55 -15.17 18.87 3.11
N PHE A 56 -14.05 18.16 2.93
CA PHE A 56 -13.07 18.41 1.88
C PHE A 56 -13.09 17.34 0.78
N ALA A 57 -14.27 16.81 0.48
CA ALA A 57 -14.44 15.83 -0.60
C ALA A 57 -14.05 16.45 -1.96
N ASP A 58 -13.00 15.91 -2.56
CA ASP A 58 -12.44 16.36 -3.81
C ASP A 58 -13.15 15.73 -5.03
N THR A 59 -13.12 16.45 -6.15
CA THR A 59 -13.53 15.94 -7.47
C THR A 59 -12.39 16.24 -8.45
N PRO A 60 -11.43 15.31 -8.57
CA PRO A 60 -10.22 15.53 -9.36
C PRO A 60 -10.53 15.80 -10.83
N PRO A 61 -9.74 16.65 -11.53
CA PRO A 61 -9.81 16.75 -12.97
C PRO A 61 -9.42 15.42 -13.62
N ALA A 62 -9.83 15.19 -14.86
CA ALA A 62 -9.53 13.95 -15.57
C ALA A 62 -8.03 13.65 -15.66
N LYS A 63 -7.19 14.69 -15.90
CA LYS A 63 -5.73 14.60 -16.01
C LYS A 63 -5.08 15.94 -15.61
N VAL A 64 -3.83 15.88 -15.17
CA VAL A 64 -2.95 17.04 -14.97
C VAL A 64 -1.74 16.90 -15.89
N GLN A 65 -1.54 17.85 -16.81
CA GLN A 65 -0.50 17.78 -17.84
C GLN A 65 0.85 18.30 -17.37
N SER A 66 0.85 19.38 -16.58
CA SER A 66 2.06 20.03 -16.08
C SER A 66 1.99 20.18 -14.56
N GLY A 67 3.14 20.08 -13.90
CA GLY A 67 3.22 20.04 -12.44
C GLY A 67 2.73 18.71 -11.86
N VAL A 68 2.52 18.71 -10.54
CA VAL A 68 1.99 17.58 -9.78
C VAL A 68 0.78 18.07 -8.98
N ARG A 69 -0.30 17.30 -9.00
CA ARG A 69 -1.44 17.47 -8.11
C ARG A 69 -1.52 16.27 -7.17
N LEU A 70 -1.55 16.55 -5.87
CA LEU A 70 -1.74 15.55 -4.82
C LEU A 70 -3.13 15.73 -4.23
N SER A 71 -3.88 14.64 -4.13
CA SER A 71 -5.24 14.63 -3.57
C SER A 71 -5.32 13.57 -2.49
N TYR A 72 -5.66 13.98 -1.29
CA TYR A 72 -5.72 13.09 -0.14
C TYR A 72 -7.05 12.33 -0.13
N VAL A 73 -6.98 10.99 -0.07
CA VAL A 73 -8.18 10.13 0.01
C VAL A 73 -8.44 9.71 1.46
N GLY A 74 -7.39 9.48 2.25
CA GLY A 74 -7.51 9.05 3.64
C GLY A 74 -6.49 7.97 4.00
N HIS A 75 -6.04 7.94 5.25
CA HIS A 75 -4.96 7.05 5.72
C HIS A 75 -3.68 7.25 4.89
N ALA A 76 -3.16 6.22 4.25
CA ALA A 76 -2.03 6.31 3.32
C ALA A 76 -2.46 6.53 1.87
N SER A 77 -3.77 6.59 1.57
CA SER A 77 -4.26 6.67 0.19
C SER A 77 -4.13 8.07 -0.41
N TRP A 78 -3.44 8.16 -1.54
CA TRP A 78 -3.27 9.39 -2.31
C TRP A 78 -3.55 9.18 -3.79
N LEU A 79 -4.20 10.15 -4.43
CA LEU A 79 -4.22 10.31 -5.89
C LEU A 79 -3.15 11.31 -6.30
N ILE A 80 -2.24 10.87 -7.16
CA ILE A 80 -1.12 11.65 -7.70
C ILE A 80 -1.36 11.81 -9.19
N GLN A 81 -1.51 13.05 -9.66
CA GLN A 81 -1.70 13.36 -11.08
C GLN A 81 -0.53 14.19 -11.59
N THR A 82 0.13 13.70 -12.63
CA THR A 82 1.33 14.34 -13.22
C THR A 82 1.54 13.82 -14.63
N ALA A 83 2.15 14.61 -15.51
CA ALA A 83 2.50 14.21 -16.88
C ALA A 83 1.38 13.49 -17.65
N GLY A 84 0.12 13.85 -17.40
CA GLY A 84 -1.05 13.24 -18.04
C GLY A 84 -1.39 11.81 -17.60
N ILE A 85 -0.81 11.31 -16.51
CA ILE A 85 -1.15 10.02 -15.89
C ILE A 85 -1.70 10.20 -14.47
N ASN A 86 -2.55 9.26 -14.05
CA ASN A 86 -3.14 9.22 -12.71
C ASN A 86 -2.67 7.97 -11.97
N ILE A 87 -2.03 8.18 -10.82
CA ILE A 87 -1.43 7.15 -9.97
C ILE A 87 -2.15 7.14 -8.62
N LEU A 88 -2.62 5.98 -8.17
CA LEU A 88 -3.07 5.78 -6.79
C LEU A 88 -1.96 5.12 -5.98
N PHE A 89 -1.69 5.63 -4.78
CA PHE A 89 -0.81 4.99 -3.80
C PHE A 89 -1.65 4.41 -2.67
N ASP A 90 -1.42 3.15 -2.30
CA ASP A 90 -2.09 2.38 -1.24
C ASP A 90 -3.60 2.63 -1.14
N PRO A 91 -4.38 2.35 -2.21
CA PRO A 91 -5.78 2.74 -2.28
C PRO A 91 -6.68 1.91 -1.36
N VAL A 92 -7.40 2.57 -0.46
CA VAL A 92 -8.38 1.93 0.45
C VAL A 92 -9.74 2.64 0.40
N TRP A 93 -10.71 1.99 -0.24
CA TRP A 93 -12.12 2.40 -0.26
C TRP A 93 -13.01 1.50 0.59
N SER A 94 -12.51 0.36 1.08
CA SER A 94 -13.25 -0.51 1.98
C SER A 94 -13.66 0.20 3.28
N GLU A 95 -14.79 -0.22 3.83
CA GLU A 95 -15.29 0.28 5.12
C GLU A 95 -14.45 -0.23 6.31
N ARG A 96 -13.86 -1.43 6.15
CA ARG A 96 -12.98 -2.06 7.14
C ARG A 96 -11.72 -2.59 6.49
N VAL A 97 -10.63 -2.49 7.22
CA VAL A 97 -9.30 -3.02 6.87
C VAL A 97 -9.02 -4.22 7.75
N SER A 98 -9.51 -5.39 7.34
CA SER A 98 -9.55 -6.58 8.18
C SER A 98 -9.60 -7.87 7.34
N PRO A 99 -9.12 -9.02 7.86
CA PRO A 99 -9.34 -10.32 7.24
C PRO A 99 -10.83 -10.71 7.14
N VAL A 100 -11.70 -10.09 7.93
CA VAL A 100 -13.14 -10.39 7.96
C VAL A 100 -13.99 -9.12 7.89
N ALA A 101 -15.15 -9.20 7.24
CA ALA A 101 -16.01 -8.02 7.03
C ALA A 101 -16.73 -7.52 8.29
N PHE A 102 -16.83 -8.34 9.36
CA PHE A 102 -17.64 -8.04 10.54
C PHE A 102 -16.84 -7.56 11.76
N ALA A 103 -15.50 -7.63 11.73
CA ALA A 103 -14.64 -7.29 12.85
C ALA A 103 -13.35 -6.60 12.35
N GLY A 104 -12.61 -5.95 13.24
CA GLY A 104 -11.38 -5.21 12.91
C GLY A 104 -11.61 -3.72 12.65
N PRO A 105 -10.55 -2.96 12.36
CA PRO A 105 -10.62 -1.50 12.22
C PRO A 105 -11.62 -1.09 11.14
N LYS A 106 -12.50 -0.15 11.51
CA LYS A 106 -13.48 0.49 10.64
C LYS A 106 -13.04 1.91 10.38
N ARG A 107 -13.25 2.42 9.17
CA ARG A 107 -13.03 3.84 8.91
C ARG A 107 -14.03 4.70 9.69
N HIS A 108 -13.61 5.91 10.04
CA HIS A 108 -14.40 6.89 10.78
C HIS A 108 -14.86 8.08 9.93
N ASN A 109 -14.53 8.09 8.64
CA ASN A 109 -14.92 9.14 7.71
C ASN A 109 -14.98 8.57 6.29
N ALA A 110 -15.76 9.20 5.41
CA ALA A 110 -15.79 8.85 4.00
C ALA A 110 -14.43 9.13 3.33
N PRO A 111 -14.03 8.35 2.30
CA PRO A 111 -12.84 8.67 1.53
C PRO A 111 -12.97 10.07 0.90
N GLY A 112 -11.88 10.83 0.90
CA GLY A 112 -11.80 12.20 0.37
C GLY A 112 -12.09 12.31 -1.11
N ILE A 113 -12.12 11.19 -1.83
CA ILE A 113 -12.61 11.11 -3.20
C ILE A 113 -13.62 9.95 -3.25
N ALA A 114 -14.87 10.24 -3.59
CA ALA A 114 -15.84 9.18 -3.86
C ALA A 114 -15.33 8.31 -5.02
N PHE A 115 -15.46 6.98 -4.93
CA PHE A 115 -14.89 6.08 -5.93
C PHE A 115 -15.42 6.41 -7.35
N GLU A 116 -16.69 6.77 -7.43
CA GLU A 116 -17.41 7.10 -8.66
C GLU A 116 -16.92 8.42 -9.28
N LYS A 117 -16.20 9.24 -8.52
CA LYS A 117 -15.56 10.48 -8.96
C LYS A 117 -14.09 10.32 -9.31
N LEU A 118 -13.53 9.11 -9.20
CA LEU A 118 -12.15 8.88 -9.61
C LEU A 118 -12.01 9.12 -11.12
N PRO A 119 -10.97 9.85 -11.57
CA PRO A 119 -10.60 9.85 -12.97
C PRO A 119 -10.11 8.44 -13.35
N LYS A 120 -9.91 8.18 -14.66
CA LYS A 120 -9.27 6.95 -15.11
C LYS A 120 -7.93 6.78 -14.38
N ILE A 121 -7.73 5.66 -13.70
CA ILE A 121 -6.47 5.33 -13.03
C ILE A 121 -5.60 4.53 -13.98
N ASP A 122 -4.36 4.97 -14.17
CA ASP A 122 -3.40 4.31 -15.05
C ASP A 122 -2.51 3.33 -14.28
N VAL A 123 -2.10 3.72 -13.06
CA VAL A 123 -1.19 2.95 -12.20
C VAL A 123 -1.69 2.95 -10.75
N VAL A 124 -1.51 1.83 -10.07
CA VAL A 124 -1.62 1.70 -8.62
C VAL A 124 -0.25 1.28 -8.08
N LEU A 125 0.20 1.95 -7.03
CA LEU A 125 1.37 1.58 -6.25
C LEU A 125 0.90 1.01 -4.91
N VAL A 126 1.34 -0.18 -4.55
CA VAL A 126 1.04 -0.82 -3.25
C VAL A 126 2.34 -1.07 -2.51
N SER A 127 2.53 -0.43 -1.35
CA SER A 127 3.77 -0.42 -0.57
C SER A 127 4.04 -1.71 0.16
N HIS A 128 3.03 -2.36 0.73
CA HIS A 128 3.19 -3.60 1.49
C HIS A 128 1.85 -4.30 1.73
N GLY A 129 1.90 -5.45 2.38
CA GLY A 129 0.79 -6.38 2.47
C GLY A 129 -0.23 -6.13 3.59
N HIS A 130 -0.10 -5.14 4.47
CA HIS A 130 -1.11 -4.92 5.53
C HIS A 130 -2.48 -4.56 4.95
N TYR A 131 -3.57 -4.87 5.68
CA TYR A 131 -4.95 -4.68 5.19
C TYR A 131 -5.33 -3.23 4.89
N ASP A 132 -4.65 -2.28 5.54
CA ASP A 132 -4.83 -0.85 5.39
C ASP A 132 -3.96 -0.22 4.29
N HIS A 133 -3.18 -1.04 3.56
CA HIS A 133 -2.40 -0.62 2.40
C HIS A 133 -2.67 -1.49 1.16
N LEU A 134 -2.98 -2.77 1.38
CA LEU A 134 -3.37 -3.75 0.36
C LEU A 134 -4.83 -4.19 0.59
N ASP A 135 -5.74 -3.39 0.03
CA ASP A 135 -7.19 -3.59 0.04
C ASP A 135 -7.67 -4.28 -1.25
N ILE A 136 -7.74 -5.61 -1.22
CA ILE A 136 -8.14 -6.44 -2.37
C ILE A 136 -9.49 -6.01 -2.97
N PRO A 137 -10.59 -5.80 -2.19
CA PRO A 137 -11.84 -5.27 -2.74
C PRO A 137 -11.67 -4.00 -3.57
N THR A 138 -10.86 -3.06 -3.10
CA THR A 138 -10.58 -1.82 -3.84
C THR A 138 -9.79 -2.09 -5.12
N LEU A 139 -8.75 -2.93 -5.06
CA LEU A 139 -7.97 -3.31 -6.25
C LEU A 139 -8.84 -4.00 -7.30
N SER A 140 -9.73 -4.92 -6.91
CA SER A 140 -10.69 -5.56 -7.81
C SER A 140 -11.65 -4.54 -8.44
N LYS A 141 -12.16 -3.58 -7.66
CA LYS A 141 -13.05 -2.52 -8.18
C LYS A 141 -12.31 -1.62 -9.18
N LEU A 142 -11.06 -1.25 -8.89
CA LEU A 142 -10.20 -0.47 -9.80
C LEU A 142 -9.88 -1.25 -11.07
N GLN A 143 -9.56 -2.53 -10.95
CA GLN A 143 -9.28 -3.42 -12.08
C GLN A 143 -10.47 -3.53 -13.03
N ALA A 144 -11.68 -3.66 -12.48
CA ALA A 144 -12.92 -3.70 -13.27
C ALA A 144 -13.22 -2.35 -13.95
N ALA A 145 -12.96 -1.23 -13.28
CA ALA A 145 -13.31 0.10 -13.78
C ALA A 145 -12.30 0.65 -14.81
N PHE A 146 -11.00 0.47 -14.56
CA PHE A 146 -9.94 1.18 -15.30
C PHE A 146 -8.83 0.26 -15.81
N ALA A 147 -8.76 -0.97 -15.31
CA ALA A 147 -7.71 -1.96 -15.61
C ALA A 147 -6.27 -1.42 -15.48
N PRO A 148 -5.92 -0.71 -14.38
CA PRO A 148 -4.60 -0.12 -14.19
C PRO A 148 -3.51 -1.20 -14.10
N ARG A 149 -2.25 -0.79 -14.28
CA ARG A 149 -1.10 -1.57 -13.83
C ARG A 149 -0.98 -1.46 -12.31
N VAL A 150 -0.64 -2.54 -11.62
CA VAL A 150 -0.43 -2.52 -10.16
C VAL A 150 1.02 -2.87 -9.88
N ILE A 151 1.79 -1.92 -9.35
CA ILE A 151 3.21 -2.09 -9.01
C ILE A 151 3.31 -2.33 -7.51
N THR A 152 4.00 -3.39 -7.12
CA THR A 152 4.09 -3.79 -5.71
C THR A 152 5.42 -4.50 -5.42
N PRO A 153 5.87 -4.59 -4.15
CA PRO A 153 7.03 -5.40 -3.82
C PRO A 153 6.79 -6.90 -3.99
N LEU A 154 7.87 -7.64 -4.20
CA LEU A 154 7.89 -9.10 -4.34
C LEU A 154 6.94 -9.86 -3.38
N GLY A 155 6.11 -10.74 -3.94
CA GLY A 155 5.21 -11.63 -3.19
C GLY A 155 3.81 -11.07 -2.93
N ASN A 156 3.63 -9.74 -2.94
CA ASN A 156 2.30 -9.14 -2.78
C ASN A 156 1.42 -9.38 -4.02
N ASP A 157 2.03 -9.45 -5.20
CA ASP A 157 1.39 -9.84 -6.47
C ASP A 157 0.72 -11.22 -6.39
N VAL A 158 1.38 -12.19 -5.74
CA VAL A 158 0.84 -13.53 -5.53
C VAL A 158 -0.41 -13.48 -4.66
N THR A 159 -0.40 -12.65 -3.61
CA THR A 159 -1.57 -12.43 -2.75
C THR A 159 -2.73 -11.81 -3.53
N MET A 160 -2.44 -10.81 -4.37
CA MET A 160 -3.44 -10.13 -5.18
C MET A 160 -4.07 -11.06 -6.20
N THR A 161 -3.25 -11.70 -7.04
CA THR A 161 -3.69 -12.56 -8.15
C THR A 161 -4.36 -13.85 -7.68
N SER A 162 -3.96 -14.38 -6.51
CA SER A 162 -4.66 -15.51 -5.89
C SER A 162 -6.06 -15.16 -5.39
N SER A 163 -6.29 -13.88 -5.07
CA SER A 163 -7.60 -13.40 -4.60
C SER A 163 -8.50 -12.99 -5.77
N ASP A 164 -7.92 -12.29 -6.76
CA ASP A 164 -8.59 -11.94 -8.01
C ASP A 164 -7.58 -11.99 -9.17
N PRO A 165 -7.67 -12.99 -10.07
CA PRO A 165 -6.72 -13.19 -11.15
C PRO A 165 -6.78 -12.10 -12.24
N LYS A 166 -7.77 -11.20 -12.18
CA LYS A 166 -7.85 -10.06 -13.10
C LYS A 166 -6.90 -8.93 -12.72
N ILE A 167 -6.45 -8.86 -11.46
CA ILE A 167 -5.55 -7.80 -10.99
C ILE A 167 -4.22 -7.93 -11.73
N LYS A 168 -3.82 -6.88 -12.46
CA LYS A 168 -2.57 -6.82 -13.22
C LYS A 168 -1.41 -6.41 -12.32
N ALA A 169 -1.08 -7.26 -11.35
CA ALA A 169 0.02 -7.03 -10.42
C ALA A 169 1.37 -7.39 -11.05
N GLU A 170 2.33 -6.49 -10.89
CA GLU A 170 3.73 -6.61 -11.28
C GLU A 170 4.56 -6.42 -10.00
N ALA A 171 5.32 -7.45 -9.63
CA ALA A 171 6.15 -7.46 -8.44
C ALA A 171 7.60 -7.11 -8.74
N TYR A 172 8.18 -6.24 -7.93
CA TYR A 172 9.55 -5.75 -8.09
C TYR A 172 10.30 -5.76 -6.76
N ASP A 173 11.63 -5.75 -6.85
CA ASP A 173 12.51 -5.73 -5.71
C ASP A 173 12.91 -4.30 -5.33
N TRP A 174 13.59 -4.12 -4.20
CA TRP A 174 14.24 -2.86 -3.89
C TRP A 174 15.26 -2.47 -4.95
N GLN A 175 15.39 -1.17 -5.18
CA GLN A 175 16.23 -0.54 -6.20
C GLN A 175 15.77 -0.75 -7.64
N ASP A 176 14.80 -1.63 -7.89
CA ASP A 176 14.18 -1.73 -9.21
C ASP A 176 13.49 -0.42 -9.59
N ARG A 177 13.77 0.03 -10.82
CA ARG A 177 13.16 1.20 -11.43
C ARG A 177 12.18 0.78 -12.51
N VAL A 178 10.91 1.10 -12.30
CA VAL A 178 9.79 0.74 -13.19
C VAL A 178 9.33 1.95 -13.98
N ASP A 179 9.37 1.86 -15.31
CA ASP A 179 8.79 2.88 -16.18
C ASP A 179 7.25 2.80 -16.14
N LEU A 180 6.61 3.93 -15.82
CA LEU A 180 5.17 4.09 -15.75
C LEU A 180 4.59 4.80 -16.98
N GLY A 181 5.44 5.24 -17.90
CA GLY A 181 5.08 6.01 -19.10
C GLY A 181 5.14 7.52 -18.87
N ASN A 182 5.08 8.28 -19.98
CA ASN A 182 5.06 9.74 -19.99
C ASN A 182 6.25 10.41 -19.25
N GLY A 183 7.41 9.75 -19.24
CA GLY A 183 8.59 10.24 -18.51
C GLY A 183 8.47 10.12 -16.99
N VAL A 184 7.54 9.29 -16.50
CA VAL A 184 7.36 8.99 -15.08
C VAL A 184 7.87 7.59 -14.78
N ALA A 185 8.60 7.44 -13.68
CA ALA A 185 9.07 6.14 -13.21
C ALA A 185 8.93 6.04 -11.69
N ALA A 186 8.71 4.83 -11.19
CA ALA A 186 8.72 4.52 -9.76
C ALA A 186 9.92 3.63 -9.45
N THR A 187 10.72 4.03 -8.48
CA THR A 187 11.76 3.18 -7.89
C THR A 187 11.29 2.69 -6.52
N LEU A 188 11.30 1.39 -6.31
CA LEU A 188 11.05 0.81 -4.99
C LEU A 188 12.30 1.00 -4.15
N VAL A 189 12.15 1.51 -2.93
CA VAL A 189 13.29 1.74 -2.02
C VAL A 189 13.06 1.11 -0.65
N PRO A 190 14.14 0.68 0.03
CA PRO A 190 14.03 0.13 1.37
C PRO A 190 13.32 1.08 2.34
N THR A 191 12.60 0.52 3.29
CA THR A 191 11.89 1.27 4.33
C THR A 191 11.81 0.48 5.64
N ARG A 192 11.82 1.20 6.76
CA ARG A 192 11.79 0.65 8.12
C ARG A 192 10.41 0.12 8.47
N HIS A 193 10.05 -1.04 7.93
CA HIS A 193 8.74 -1.65 8.15
C HIS A 193 8.78 -3.18 8.09
N TRP A 194 7.60 -3.79 8.05
CA TRP A 194 7.39 -5.22 7.93
C TRP A 194 6.03 -5.45 7.26
N THR A 195 5.69 -6.71 6.94
CA THR A 195 4.39 -7.05 6.35
C THR A 195 3.82 -8.33 6.96
N ALA A 196 2.49 -8.42 7.05
CA ALA A 196 1.75 -9.65 7.32
C ALA A 196 0.27 -9.50 6.95
N ARG A 197 -0.42 -10.61 6.71
CA ARG A 197 -1.89 -10.66 6.58
C ARG A 197 -2.52 -11.72 7.45
N GLY A 198 -1.78 -12.77 7.79
CA GLY A 198 -2.22 -13.86 8.65
C GLY A 198 -1.34 -14.02 9.89
N LEU A 199 -1.59 -15.10 10.63
CA LEU A 199 -0.85 -15.41 11.85
C LEU A 199 0.58 -15.93 11.59
N TRP A 200 0.86 -16.42 10.37
CA TRP A 200 2.07 -17.19 10.04
C TRP A 200 2.74 -16.76 8.73
N ASP A 201 2.52 -15.52 8.29
CA ASP A 201 3.04 -14.98 7.04
C ASP A 201 3.83 -13.69 7.18
N ARG A 202 4.23 -13.37 8.41
CA ARG A 202 5.10 -12.24 8.68
C ARG A 202 6.32 -12.30 7.77
N ASN A 203 6.55 -11.21 7.04
CA ASN A 203 7.64 -10.98 6.11
C ASN A 203 7.76 -12.01 4.98
N LYS A 204 6.69 -12.73 4.62
CA LYS A 204 6.70 -13.60 3.44
C LYS A 204 6.57 -12.86 2.10
N CYS A 205 6.26 -11.57 2.17
CA CYS A 205 6.29 -10.64 1.04
C CYS A 205 7.24 -9.50 1.40
N LEU A 206 7.74 -8.80 0.40
CA LEU A 206 8.53 -7.59 0.59
C LEU A 206 7.62 -6.40 0.90
N TRP A 207 8.21 -5.31 1.38
CA TRP A 207 7.59 -4.01 1.61
C TRP A 207 8.52 -2.93 1.07
N ALA A 208 8.01 -1.78 0.61
CA ALA A 208 8.85 -0.71 0.08
C ALA A 208 8.19 0.67 0.25
N SER A 209 9.03 1.70 0.33
CA SER A 209 8.64 3.06 -0.07
C SER A 209 8.87 3.23 -1.57
N PHE A 210 8.39 4.34 -2.14
CA PHE A 210 8.62 4.64 -3.57
C PHE A 210 9.26 6.01 -3.76
N VAL A 211 10.20 6.09 -4.70
CA VAL A 211 10.62 7.37 -5.29
C VAL A 211 9.96 7.47 -6.66
N LEU A 212 9.03 8.41 -6.82
CA LEU A 212 8.41 8.72 -8.09
C LEU A 212 9.20 9.82 -8.79
N GLU A 213 9.86 9.48 -9.89
CA GLU A 213 10.51 10.45 -10.78
C GLU A 213 9.48 10.96 -11.77
N THR A 214 9.31 12.29 -11.87
CA THR A 214 8.37 12.93 -12.79
C THR A 214 9.05 14.08 -13.51
N PRO A 215 8.52 14.55 -14.66
CA PRO A 215 9.01 15.76 -15.33
C PRO A 215 8.95 17.03 -14.45
N ALA A 216 8.11 17.05 -13.43
CA ALA A 216 7.95 18.18 -12.50
C ALA A 216 8.85 18.08 -11.24
N GLY A 217 9.58 16.98 -11.08
CA GLY A 217 10.41 16.71 -9.90
C GLY A 217 10.23 15.31 -9.35
N LYS A 218 10.97 14.99 -8.28
CA LYS A 218 10.89 13.70 -7.59
C LYS A 218 9.99 13.79 -6.36
N LEU A 219 9.14 12.79 -6.16
CA LEU A 219 8.32 12.62 -4.96
C LEU A 219 8.82 11.40 -4.21
N TYR A 220 9.13 11.55 -2.93
CA TYR A 220 9.38 10.42 -2.05
C TYR A 220 8.10 10.07 -1.30
N ILE A 221 7.59 8.87 -1.53
CA ILE A 221 6.36 8.35 -0.95
C ILE A 221 6.76 7.32 0.10
N VAL A 222 6.81 7.77 1.36
CA VAL A 222 7.32 6.98 2.48
C VAL A 222 6.44 5.79 2.83
N GLY A 223 5.12 5.89 2.66
CA GLY A 223 4.18 4.87 3.15
C GLY A 223 4.25 4.75 4.66
N ASP A 224 4.21 3.51 5.16
CA ASP A 224 4.48 3.23 6.57
C ASP A 224 5.97 3.00 6.81
N SER A 225 6.55 3.77 7.72
CA SER A 225 7.96 3.63 8.09
C SER A 225 8.21 4.06 9.53
N GLY A 226 9.11 3.35 10.21
CA GLY A 226 9.72 3.77 11.47
C GLY A 226 10.84 4.79 11.25
N TYR A 227 11.32 5.38 12.34
CA TYR A 227 12.51 6.24 12.32
C TYR A 227 13.79 5.40 12.32
N GLY A 228 14.75 5.71 11.43
CA GLY A 228 16.08 5.07 11.40
C GLY A 228 16.74 5.10 10.03
#